data_AF-A0A5K1CBR1-F1
#
_entry.id   AF-A0A5K1CBR1-F1
#
_cell.length_a   1.000
_cell.length_b   1.000
_cell.length_c   1.000
_cell.angle_alpha   90.00
_cell.angle_beta   90.00
_cell.angle_gamma   90.00
#
_symmetry.space_group_name_H-M   'P 1'
#
loop_
_entity.id
_entity.type
_entity.pdbx_description
1 polymer ?
#
loop_
_entity_poly.entity_id
_entity_poly.type
_entity_poly.pdbx_seq_one_letter_code
_entity_poly.pdbx_strand_id
1 'polypeptide(L)' 'VLHPAAAKININNTIWKIYFDKLLPLITANGDDGNVVSTCSCDLSCLQ' A
#
# COMPACT_ATOMS: atom_id res chain seq x y z
N VAL A 1 -25.43 -3.94 2.17
CA VAL A 1 -25.34 -2.51 1.78
C VAL A 1 -25.18 -1.69 3.05
N LEU A 2 -24.31 -0.67 3.04
CA LEU A 2 -24.01 0.18 4.21
C LEU A 2 -24.78 1.51 4.17
N HIS A 3 -24.77 2.24 5.28
CA HIS A 3 -25.32 3.59 5.36
C HIS A 3 -24.58 4.54 4.36
N PRO A 4 -25.27 5.47 3.67
CA PRO A 4 -24.66 6.35 2.65
C PRO A 4 -23.45 7.16 3.12
N ALA A 5 -23.36 7.46 4.43
CA ALA A 5 -22.20 8.13 5.01
C ALA A 5 -20.89 7.34 4.82
N ALA A 6 -20.94 6.01 4.73
CA ALA A 6 -19.77 5.16 4.53
C ALA A 6 -19.04 5.47 3.21
N ALA A 7 -19.77 5.89 2.16
CA ALA A 7 -19.17 6.26 0.88
C ALA A 7 -18.26 7.50 0.96
N LYS A 8 -18.36 8.29 2.04
CA LYS A 8 -17.51 9.47 2.27
C LYS A 8 -16.30 9.19 3.16
N ILE A 9 -16.27 8.02 3.80
CA ILE A 9 -15.16 7.64 4.69
C ILE A 9 -14.10 6.97 3.85
N ASN A 10 -12.93 7.59 3.73
CA ASN A 10 -11.78 7.04 3.02
C ASN A 10 -10.49 7.38 3.78
N ILE A 11 -9.76 6.36 4.18
CA ILE A 11 -8.48 6.49 4.92
C ILE A 11 -7.27 6.04 4.10
N ASN A 12 -7.40 5.90 2.78
CA ASN A 12 -6.34 5.37 1.90
C ASN A 12 -5.04 6.17 2.00
N ASN A 13 -5.09 7.48 2.28
CA ASN A 13 -3.89 8.29 2.52
C ASN A 13 -3.11 7.84 3.77
N THR A 14 -3.81 7.37 4.80
CA THR A 14 -3.18 6.81 6.01
C THR A 14 -2.63 5.43 5.72
N ILE A 15 -3.37 4.59 4.98
CA ILE A 15 -2.93 3.26 4.56
C ILE A 15 -1.66 3.36 3.72
N TRP A 16 -1.63 4.27 2.74
CA TRP A 16 -0.46 4.55 1.91
C TRP A 16 0.79 4.84 2.74
N LYS A 17 0.69 5.75 3.71
CA LYS A 17 1.80 6.09 4.61
C LYS A 17 2.24 4.90 5.45
N ILE A 18 1.29 4.14 6.01
CA ILE A 18 1.64 2.94 6.80
C ILE A 18 2.35 1.91 5.93
N TYR A 19 1.90 1.71 4.69
CA TYR A 19 2.50 0.76 3.77
C TYR A 19 3.95 1.13 3.47
N PHE A 20 4.21 2.32 2.91
CA PHE A 20 5.55 2.71 2.47
C PHE A 20 6.50 3.06 3.63
N ASP A 21 6.01 3.76 4.67
CA ASP A 21 6.89 4.31 5.70
C ASP A 21 7.16 3.30 6.83
N LYS A 22 6.31 2.28 7.00
CA LYS A 22 6.39 1.34 8.12
C LYS A 22 6.43 -0.12 7.68
N LEU A 23 5.50 -0.56 6.86
CA LEU A 23 5.35 -1.98 6.55
C LEU A 23 6.42 -2.45 5.55
N LEU A 24 6.54 -1.76 4.42
CA LEU A 24 7.44 -2.13 3.32
C LEU A 24 8.88 -2.34 3.82
N PRO A 25 9.50 -1.42 4.59
CA PRO A 25 10.86 -1.60 5.08
C PRO A 25 11.05 -2.78 6.06
N LEU A 26 9.98 -3.28 6.67
CA LEU A 26 10.03 -4.42 7.59
C LEU A 26 9.92 -5.76 6.87
N ILE A 27 9.36 -5.78 5.66
CA ILE A 27 9.06 -7.01 4.90
C ILE A 27 9.94 -7.18 3.66
N THR A 28 10.73 -6.17 3.28
CA THR A 28 11.66 -6.23 2.15
C THR A 28 13.12 -6.19 2.62
N ALA A 29 14.01 -6.80 1.82
CA ALA A 29 15.44 -6.59 2.00
C ALA A 29 15.83 -5.16 1.59
N ASN A 30 16.86 -4.61 2.22
CA ASN A 30 17.45 -3.34 1.79
C ASN A 30 18.23 -3.52 0.48
N GLY A 31 18.09 -2.57 -0.44
CA GLY A 31 18.82 -2.56 -1.72
C GLY A 31 17.88 -2.45 -2.92
N ASP A 32 18.46 -2.55 -4.11
CA ASP A 32 17.75 -2.61 -5.39
C ASP A 32 18.15 -3.90 -6.10
N ASP A 33 17.18 -4.76 -6.39
CA ASP A 33 17.35 -6.02 -7.10
C ASP A 33 17.03 -5.90 -8.60
N GLY A 34 16.70 -4.70 -9.08
CA GLY A 34 16.36 -4.40 -10.47
C GLY A 34 14.92 -4.73 -10.87
N ASN A 35 14.09 -5.25 -9.96
CA ASN A 35 12.76 -5.80 -10.28
C ASN A 35 11.61 -4.79 -10.17
N VAL A 36 11.83 -3.54 -10.61
CA VAL A 36 10.92 -2.40 -10.41
C VAL A 36 9.48 -2.67 -10.90
N VAL A 37 9.30 -3.26 -12.09
CA VAL A 37 7.95 -3.50 -12.67
C VAL A 37 7.13 -4.47 -11.83
N SER A 38 7.75 -5.57 -11.39
CA SER A 38 7.12 -6.53 -10.48
C SER A 38 6.88 -5.92 -9.11
N THR A 39 7.82 -5.14 -8.58
CA THR A 39 7.65 -4.44 -7.31
C THR A 39 6.42 -3.52 -7.34
N CYS A 40 6.29 -2.65 -8.34
CA CYS A 40 5.12 -1.78 -8.46
C CYS A 40 3.79 -2.55 -8.59
N SER A 41 3.81 -3.70 -9.29
CA SER A 41 2.62 -4.55 -9.46
C SER A 41 2.22 -5.23 -8.14
N CYS A 42 3.21 -5.70 -7.36
CA CYS A 42 3.02 -6.24 -6.02
C CYS A 42 2.53 -5.16 -5.06
N ASP A 43 3.15 -3.99 -5.05
CA ASP A 43 2.75 -2.85 -4.20
C ASP A 43 1.30 -2.46 -4.45
N LEU A 44 0.91 -2.36 -5.73
CA LEU A 44 -0.48 -2.07 -6.12
C LEU A 44 -1.44 -3.15 -5.61
N SER A 45 -1.04 -4.43 -5.71
CA SER A 45 -1.85 -5.56 -5.23
C SER A 45 -1.96 -5.58 -3.70
N CYS A 46 -0.93 -5.15 -2.97
CA CYS A 46 -0.96 -5.03 -1.51
C CYS A 46 -1.78 -3.85 -0.99
N LEU A 47 -1.94 -2.79 -1.81
CA LEU A 47 -2.69 -1.58 -1.45
C LEU A 47 -4.20 -1.67 -1.78
N GLN A 48 -4.64 -2.73 -2.46
CA GLN A 48 -6.04 -3.00 -2.81
C GLN A 48 -6.74 -3.84 -1.74
#